data_AF-A0A3D9AZS8-F1
#
_entry.id   AF-A0A3D9AZS8-F1
#
_cell.length_a   1.000
_cell.length_b   1.000
_cell.length_c   1.000
_cell.angle_alpha   90.00
_cell.angle_beta   90.00
_cell.angle_gamma   90.00
#
_symmetry.space_group_name_H-M   'P 1'
#
loop_
_entity.id
_entity.type
_entity.pdbx_description
1 polymer ?
#
loop_
_entity_poly.entity_id
_entity_poly.type
_entity_poly.pdbx_seq_one_letter_code
_entity_poly.pdbx_strand_id
1 'polypeptide(L)' 'MKHLLLVGGLQNSTASGKPALFYVNYENGHFTSDLDVVFKEYADIFSFALWQVGHPAFQPAQR' A
#
# COMPACT_ATOMS: atom_id res chain seq x y z
N MET A 1 -2.61 18.43 -5.27
CA MET A 1 -1.39 18.60 -4.45
C MET A 1 -1.59 18.41 -2.94
N LYS A 2 -2.82 18.18 -2.41
CA LYS A 2 -3.03 17.97 -0.96
C LYS A 2 -2.78 16.53 -0.47
N HIS A 3 -3.06 15.51 -1.29
CA HIS A 3 -2.90 14.10 -0.91
C HIS A 3 -1.44 13.67 -0.73
N LEU A 4 -0.52 14.26 -1.50
CA LEU A 4 0.92 13.98 -1.37
C LEU A 4 1.52 14.50 -0.05
N LEU A 5 0.94 15.54 0.54
CA LEU A 5 1.42 16.12 1.80
C LEU A 5 1.15 15.21 3.00
N LEU A 6 0.08 14.41 2.96
CA LEU A 6 -0.29 13.52 4.07
C LEU A 6 0.71 12.38 4.22
N VAL A 7 1.02 11.65 3.14
CA VAL A 7 2.00 10.55 3.21
C VAL A 7 3.38 11.05 3.59
N GLY A 8 3.80 12.22 3.06
CA GLY A 8 5.09 12.82 3.42
C GLY A 8 5.19 13.16 4.91
N GLY A 9 4.12 13.72 5.48
CA GLY A 9 4.04 13.95 6.92
C GLY A 9 4.07 12.66 7.73
N LEU A 10 3.32 11.63 7.32
CA LEU A 10 3.30 10.32 7.99
C LEU A 10 4.66 9.63 7.97
N GLN A 11 5.36 9.67 6.83
CA GLN A 11 6.72 9.12 6.70
C GLN A 11 7.71 9.84 7.63
N ASN A 12 7.57 11.16 7.78
CA ASN A 12 8.46 11.96 8.64
C ASN A 12 8.13 11.87 10.14
N SER A 13 6.91 11.47 10.51
CA SER A 13 6.42 11.53 11.89
C SER A 13 6.04 10.18 12.50
N THR A 14 6.12 9.08 11.74
CA THR A 14 5.78 7.74 12.26
C THR A 14 6.79 7.27 13.30
N ALA A 15 6.30 6.93 14.50
CA ALA A 15 7.11 6.33 15.56
C ALA A 15 7.25 4.79 15.44
N SER A 16 6.51 4.17 14.53
CA SER A 16 6.46 2.69 14.42
C SER A 16 7.69 2.07 13.74
N GLY A 17 8.51 2.88 13.06
CA GLY A 17 9.62 2.41 12.22
C GLY A 17 9.19 1.63 10.97
N LYS A 18 7.88 1.43 10.76
CA LYS A 18 7.32 0.75 9.58
C LYS A 18 7.05 1.76 8.45
N PRO A 19 7.18 1.37 7.18
CA PRO A 19 6.99 2.28 6.06
C PRO A 19 5.52 2.72 5.93
N ALA A 20 5.32 3.98 5.57
CA ALA A 20 4.05 4.48 5.06
C ALA A 20 4.16 4.64 3.55
N LEU A 21 3.30 3.96 2.78
CA LEU A 21 3.33 3.98 1.31
C LEU A 21 2.11 4.72 0.77
N PHE A 22 2.26 5.37 -0.38
CA PHE A 22 1.16 5.98 -1.12
C PHE A 22 1.13 5.39 -2.53
N TYR A 23 0.10 4.59 -2.77
CA TYR A 23 -0.13 3.95 -4.05
C TYR A 23 -0.97 4.88 -4.96
N VAL A 24 -0.56 5.01 -6.21
CA VAL A 24 -1.27 5.77 -7.24
C VAL A 24 -1.41 4.89 -8.47
N ASN A 25 -2.64 4.61 -8.86
CA ASN A 25 -2.95 4.04 -10.17
C ASN A 25 -3.16 5.20 -11.16
N TYR A 26 -2.31 5.29 -12.19
CA TYR A 26 -2.38 6.36 -13.20
C TYR A 26 -3.30 6.03 -14.39
N GLU A 27 -3.72 4.77 -14.49
CA GLU A 27 -4.52 4.27 -15.61
C GLU A 27 -6.03 4.40 -15.34
N ASN A 28 -6.42 4.61 -14.07
CA ASN A 28 -7.81 4.67 -13.64
C ASN A 28 -8.19 5.99 -12.95
N GLY A 29 -9.48 6.32 -13.02
CA GLY A 29 -10.09 7.45 -12.31
C GLY A 29 -10.50 7.09 -10.88
N HIS A 30 -11.60 7.68 -10.39
CA HIS A 30 -12.10 7.39 -9.04
C HIS A 30 -12.54 5.93 -8.86
N PHE A 31 -13.01 5.29 -9.95
CA PHE A 31 -13.44 3.90 -9.98
C PHE A 31 -13.05 3.25 -11.31
N THR A 32 -13.00 1.92 -11.31
CA THR A 32 -12.92 1.10 -12.51
C THR A 32 -13.92 -0.07 -12.40
N SER A 33 -14.44 -0.52 -13.53
CA SER A 33 -15.21 -1.76 -13.64
C SER A 33 -14.37 -2.93 -14.18
N ASP A 34 -13.10 -2.69 -14.48
CA ASP A 34 -12.16 -3.71 -14.91
C ASP A 34 -11.79 -4.59 -13.71
N LEU A 35 -12.24 -5.84 -13.75
CA LEU A 35 -12.06 -6.78 -12.65
C LEU A 35 -10.59 -7.15 -12.44
N ASP A 36 -9.77 -7.17 -13.49
CA ASP A 36 -8.34 -7.51 -13.36
C ASP A 36 -7.62 -6.40 -12.57
N VAL A 37 -7.97 -5.14 -12.83
CA VAL A 37 -7.42 -4.02 -12.09
C VAL A 37 -7.90 -4.01 -10.64
N VAL A 38 -9.20 -4.26 -10.41
CA VAL A 38 -9.77 -4.35 -9.06
C VAL A 38 -9.07 -5.44 -8.26
N PHE A 39 -8.94 -6.66 -8.79
CA PHE A 39 -8.29 -7.75 -8.08
C PHE A 39 -6.82 -7.46 -7.79
N LYS A 40 -6.11 -6.82 -8.72
CA LYS A 40 -4.73 -6.40 -8.51
C LYS A 40 -4.60 -5.39 -7.36
N GLU A 41 -5.43 -4.35 -7.34
CA GLU A 41 -5.40 -3.33 -6.28
C GLU A 41 -5.67 -3.93 -4.89
N TYR A 42 -6.67 -4.82 -4.78
CA TYR A 42 -6.94 -5.51 -3.52
C TYR A 42 -5.83 -6.47 -3.11
N ALA A 43 -5.22 -7.20 -4.07
CA ALA A 43 -4.09 -8.08 -3.79
C ALA A 43 -2.89 -7.29 -3.21
N ASP A 44 -2.60 -6.11 -3.77
CA ASP A 44 -1.54 -5.22 -3.28
C ASP A 44 -1.87 -4.70 -1.87
N ILE A 45 -3.13 -4.30 -1.59
CA ILE A 45 -3.57 -3.85 -0.26
C ILE A 45 -3.44 -4.97 0.79
N PHE A 46 -3.97 -6.17 0.51
CA PHE A 46 -3.96 -7.27 1.46
C PHE A 46 -2.55 -7.80 1.70
N SER A 47 -1.73 -7.94 0.66
CA SER A 47 -0.35 -8.39 0.81
C SER A 47 0.47 -7.43 1.66
N PHE A 48 0.33 -6.12 1.47
CA PHE A 48 0.99 -5.11 2.30
C PHE A 48 0.50 -5.14 3.74
N ALA A 49 -0.81 -5.24 3.97
CA ALA A 49 -1.36 -5.31 5.32
C ALA A 49 -0.86 -6.54 6.08
N LEU A 50 -0.87 -7.72 5.43
CA LEU A 50 -0.39 -8.97 6.00
C LEU A 50 1.12 -8.95 6.27
N TRP A 51 1.89 -8.34 5.37
CA TRP A 51 3.32 -8.07 5.60
C TRP A 51 3.51 -7.17 6.82
N GLN A 52 2.75 -6.08 6.93
CA GLN A 52 2.91 -5.07 7.99
C GLN A 52 2.56 -5.61 9.39
N VAL A 53 1.62 -6.54 9.50
CA VAL A 53 1.27 -7.21 10.78
C VAL A 53 2.15 -8.43 11.09
N GLY A 54 3.08 -8.80 10.22
CA GLY A 54 4.00 -9.90 10.48
C GLY A 54 3.45 -11.28 10.15
N HIS A 55 2.45 -11.41 9.26
CA HIS A 55 1.93 -12.73 8.90
C HIS A 55 3.04 -13.59 8.29
N PRO A 56 3.29 -14.83 8.77
CA PRO A 56 4.47 -15.63 8.38
C PRO A 56 4.62 -15.85 6.88
N ALA A 57 3.52 -16.14 6.18
CA ALA A 57 3.53 -16.36 4.73
C ALA A 57 3.80 -15.10 3.88
N PHE A 58 3.75 -13.92 4.50
CA PHE A 58 3.92 -12.63 3.82
C PHE A 58 5.21 -11.92 4.27
N GLN A 59 6.14 -12.62 4.92
CA GLN A 59 7.46 -12.09 5.23
C GLN A 59 8.47 -12.46 4.13
N PRO A 60 9.49 -11.63 3.88
CA PRO A 60 10.57 -11.98 2.97
C PRO A 60 11.22 -13.31 3.39
N ALA A 61 11.50 -14.18 2.41
CA ALA A 61 12.34 -15.35 2.67
C ALA A 61 13.70 -14.87 3.18
N GLN A 62 14.15 -15.46 4.28
CA GLN A 62 15.44 -15.16 4.88
C GLN A 62 16.53 -15.45 3.83
N ARG A 63 17.32 -14.43 3.45
CA ARG A 63 18.46 -14.58 2.54
C ARG A 63 19.66 -15.15 3.27
#